data_AF-A0A959IVX5-F1
#
_entry.id   AF-A0A959IVX5-F1
#
_cell.length_a   1.000
_cell.length_b   1.000
_cell.length_c   1.000
_cell.angle_alpha   90.00
_cell.angle_beta   90.00
_cell.angle_gamma   90.00
#
_symmetry.space_group_name_H-M   'P 1'
#
loop_
_entity.id
_entity.type
_entity.pdbx_description
1 polymer ?
#
loop_
_entity_poly.entity_id
_entity_poly.type
_entity_poly.pdbx_seq_one_letter_code
_entity_poly.pdbx_strand_id
1 'polypeptide(L)' 'MPTTKIQVYKNGKLATNVKVVLEFTGLTNMGFTKAHYTNAQGVAFVEHSSTGIANVYLNGSKNGSLRTPGQEIYYL' A
#
# COMPACT_ATOMS: atom_id res chain seq x y z
N MET A 1 -6.79 -13.95 4.27
CA MET A 1 -7.08 -13.06 3.12
C MET A 1 -5.78 -12.79 2.37
N PRO A 2 -5.80 -12.58 1.05
CA PRO A 2 -4.63 -12.10 0.33
C PRO A 2 -4.06 -10.82 0.96
N THR A 3 -2.74 -10.67 0.96
CA THR A 3 -2.05 -9.55 1.62
C THR A 3 -1.04 -8.94 0.67
N THR A 4 -1.08 -7.62 0.52
CA THR A 4 -0.07 -6.83 -0.18
C THR A 4 0.93 -6.25 0.82
N LYS A 5 2.21 -6.33 0.50
CA LYS A 5 3.29 -5.82 1.35
C LYS A 5 3.87 -4.53 0.77
N ILE A 6 3.72 -3.43 1.50
CA ILE A 6 4.28 -2.13 1.11
C ILE A 6 5.42 -1.77 2.06
N GLN A 7 6.64 -1.68 1.53
CA GLN A 7 7.80 -1.21 2.27
C GLN A 7 8.02 0.27 1.95
N VAL A 8 8.23 1.09 2.97
CA VAL A 8 8.45 2.53 2.81
C VAL A 8 9.76 2.95 3.45
N TYR A 9 10.53 3.73 2.70
CA TYR A 9 11.71 4.45 3.17
C TYR A 9 11.43 5.95 3.13
N LYS A 10 12.03 6.71 4.04
CA LYS A 10 12.05 8.18 4.04
C LYS A 10 13.46 8.65 4.30
N ASN A 11 14.03 9.46 3.39
CA ASN A 11 15.43 9.91 3.48
C ASN A 11 16.43 8.76 3.71
N GLY A 12 16.25 7.63 3.00
CA GLY A 12 17.10 6.45 3.12
C GLY A 12 16.94 5.61 4.39
N LYS A 13 16.02 5.99 5.31
CA LYS A 13 15.71 5.24 6.53
C LYS A 13 14.34 4.58 6.44
N LEU A 14 14.10 3.52 7.20
CA LEU A 14 12.78 2.87 7.27
C LEU A 14 11.75 3.87 7.81
N ALA A 15 10.66 4.07 7.08
CA ALA A 15 9.63 5.02 7.44
C ALA A 15 8.53 4.32 8.24
N THR A 16 8.46 4.59 9.54
CA THR A 16 7.46 4.03 10.46
C THR A 16 6.20 4.90 10.52
N ASN A 17 5.05 4.31 10.85
CA ASN A 17 3.76 5.00 11.01
C ASN A 17 3.31 5.78 9.75
N VAL A 18 3.72 5.33 8.56
CA VAL A 18 3.23 5.88 7.29
C VAL A 18 1.88 5.23 7.01
N LYS A 19 0.86 6.06 6.76
CA LYS A 19 -0.47 5.59 6.38
C LYS A 19 -0.42 5.05 4.95
N VAL A 20 -0.81 3.81 4.77
CA VAL A 20 -0.90 3.12 3.48
C VAL A 20 -2.35 2.76 3.19
N VAL A 21 -2.83 3.15 2.01
CA VAL A 21 -4.16 2.79 1.51
C VAL A 21 -4.01 2.33 0.06
N LEU A 22 -4.69 1.25 -0.30
CA LEU A 22 -4.80 0.81 -1.70
C LEU A 22 -6.16 1.22 -2.25
N GLU A 23 -6.16 1.79 -3.45
CA GLU A 23 -7.35 2.08 -4.23
C GLU A 23 -7.42 1.12 -5.40
N PHE A 24 -8.51 0.35 -5.49
CA PHE A 24 -8.79 -0.49 -6.64
C PHE A 24 -9.64 0.29 -7.64
N THR A 25 -9.16 0.40 -8.88
CA THR A 25 -9.83 1.16 -9.95
C THR A 25 -10.31 0.24 -11.08
N GLY A 26 -10.96 -0.88 -10.74
CA GLY A 26 -11.47 -1.86 -11.71
C GLY A 26 -13.00 -1.93 -11.74
N LEU A 27 -13.60 -2.36 -12.86
CA LEU A 27 -15.06 -2.42 -13.04
C LEU A 27 -15.81 -3.21 -11.96
N THR A 28 -15.20 -4.27 -11.42
CA THR A 28 -15.83 -5.18 -10.45
C THR A 28 -15.34 -4.99 -9.02
N ASN A 29 -14.27 -4.22 -8.81
CA ASN A 29 -13.64 -3.98 -7.52
C ASN A 29 -13.22 -2.51 -7.46
N MET A 30 -14.16 -1.66 -7.04
CA MET A 30 -13.90 -0.23 -6.82
C MET A 30 -13.89 0.08 -5.33
N GLY A 31 -12.92 0.87 -4.90
CA GLY A 31 -12.88 1.42 -3.55
C GLY A 31 -11.50 1.38 -2.91
N PHE A 32 -11.45 1.93 -1.70
CA PHE A 32 -10.24 2.02 -0.89
C PHE A 32 -10.23 0.91 0.16
N THR A 33 -9.04 0.36 0.43
CA THR A 33 -8.85 -0.45 1.64
C THR A 33 -9.01 0.42 2.89
N LYS A 34 -9.11 -0.23 4.04
CA LYS A 34 -8.86 0.45 5.32
C LYS A 34 -7.44 1.01 5.33
N ALA A 35 -7.20 1.97 6.23
CA ALA A 35 -5.87 2.48 6.45
C ALA A 35 -5.02 1.44 7.21
N HIS A 36 -3.86 1.11 6.65
CA HIS A 36 -2.83 0.33 7.32
C HIS A 36 -1.62 1.22 7.57
N TYR A 37 -0.79 0.87 8.55
CA TYR A 37 0.35 1.69 8.94
C TYR A 37 1.63 0.87 8.87
N THR A 38 2.71 1.50 8.45
CA THR A 38 4.03 0.84 8.46
C THR A 38 4.50 0.60 9.89
N ASN A 39 5.01 -0.60 10.15
CA ASN A 39 5.58 -1.01 11.43
C ASN A 39 7.01 -0.45 11.64
N ALA A 40 7.69 -0.89 12.70
CA ALA A 40 9.06 -0.48 13.03
C ALA A 40 10.09 -0.79 11.92
N GLN A 41 9.79 -1.75 11.06
CA GLN A 41 10.58 -2.16 9.92
C GLN A 41 10.19 -1.38 8.64
N GLY A 42 9.31 -0.39 8.73
CA GLY A 42 8.82 0.37 7.58
C GLY A 42 7.88 -0.40 6.66
N VAL A 43 7.30 -1.52 7.12
CA VAL A 43 6.42 -2.39 6.32
C VAL A 43 4.98 -2.24 6.75
N ALA A 44 4.08 -2.01 5.80
CA ALA A 44 2.64 -2.15 5.97
C ALA A 44 2.15 -3.42 5.25
N PHE A 45 1.41 -4.25 5.97
CA PHE A 45 0.70 -5.40 5.42
C PHE A 45 -0.76 -4.99 5.22
N VAL A 46 -1.19 -4.91 3.96
CA VAL A 46 -2.53 -4.50 3.57
C VAL A 46 -3.34 -5.73 3.20
N GLU A 47 -4.33 -6.06 4.01
CA GLU A 47 -5.22 -7.19 3.77
C GLU A 47 -6.37 -6.76 2.85
N HIS A 48 -6.63 -7.54 1.80
CA HIS A 48 -7.72 -7.26 0.85
C HIS A 48 -8.16 -8.54 0.11
N SER A 49 -9.38 -8.54 -0.41
CA SER A 49 -9.90 -9.65 -1.24
C SER A 49 -9.69 -9.43 -2.74
N SER A 50 -9.54 -8.18 -3.17
CA SER A 50 -9.46 -7.80 -4.58
C SER A 50 -8.12 -8.18 -5.20
N THR A 51 -8.10 -8.43 -6.51
CA THR A 51 -6.89 -8.69 -7.29
C THR A 51 -6.84 -7.77 -8.50
N GLY A 52 -5.65 -7.45 -9.01
CA GLY A 52 -5.47 -6.59 -10.17
C GLY A 52 -4.63 -5.36 -9.86
N ILE A 53 -4.72 -4.31 -10.67
CA ILE A 53 -3.96 -3.07 -10.42
C ILE A 53 -4.66 -2.26 -9.33
N ALA A 54 -3.88 -1.83 -8.33
CA ALA A 54 -4.32 -0.90 -7.30
C ALA A 54 -3.35 0.29 -7.23
N ASN A 55 -3.89 1.50 -7.04
CA ASN A 55 -3.08 2.67 -6.74
C ASN A 55 -2.69 2.65 -5.26
N VAL A 56 -1.43 2.98 -4.97
CA VAL A 56 -0.91 3.07 -3.60
C VAL A 56 -0.91 4.52 -3.16
N TYR A 57 -1.53 4.76 -2.01
CA TYR A 57 -1.54 6.06 -1.36
C TYR A 57 -0.71 6.01 -0.08
N LEU A 58 0.29 6.89 0.04
CA LEU A 58 1.08 7.08 1.25
C LEU A 58 0.74 8.45 1.85
N ASN A 59 0.31 8.47 3.11
CA ASN A 59 -0.13 9.69 3.81
C ASN A 59 -1.17 10.53 3.04
N GLY A 60 -2.02 9.88 2.24
CA GLY A 60 -3.09 10.53 1.47
C GLY A 60 -2.67 11.01 0.07
N SER A 61 -1.39 10.94 -0.28
CA SER A 61 -0.90 11.23 -1.64
C SER A 61 -0.79 9.95 -2.44
N LYS A 62 -1.10 9.98 -3.74
CA LYS A 62 -0.88 8.85 -4.65
C LYS A 62 0.61 8.75 -4.97
N ASN A 63 1.23 7.63 -4.64
CA ASN A 63 2.68 7.40 -4.84
C ASN A 63 2.98 6.46 -6.01
N GLY A 64 2.01 5.65 -6.43
CA GLY A 64 2.18 4.76 -7.57
C GLY A 64 1.04 3.77 -7.70
N SER A 65 1.31 2.66 -8.37
CA SER A 65 0.38 1.55 -8.52
C SER A 65 1.14 0.24 -8.54
N LEU A 66 0.52 -0.83 -8.08
CA LEU A 66 1.06 -2.18 -8.17
C LEU A 66 0.00 -3.19 -8.58
N ARG A 67 0.45 -4.36 -9.04
CA ARG A 67 -0.41 -5.53 -9.17
C ARG A 67 -0.56 -6.19 -7.80
N THR A 68 -1.79 -6.44 -7.42
CA THR A 68 -2.19 -7.00 -6.13
C THR A 68 -2.78 -8.41 -6.30
N PRO A 69 -2.53 -9.32 -5.34
CA PRO A 69 -1.62 -9.16 -4.20
C PRO A 69 -0.16 -9.09 -4.67
N GLY A 70 0.65 -8.26 -4.02
CA GLY A 70 2.04 -8.05 -4.44
C GLY A 70 2.90 -7.42 -3.36
N GLN A 71 4.16 -7.16 -3.71
CA GLN A 71 5.12 -6.43 -2.89
C GLN A 71 5.63 -5.24 -3.68
N GLU A 72 5.73 -4.08 -3.04
CA GLU A 72 6.37 -2.91 -3.64
C GLU A 72 7.14 -2.07 -2.59
N ILE A 73 8.19 -1.38 -3.04
CA ILE A 73 9.01 -0.49 -2.22
C ILE A 73 8.83 0.95 -2.69
N TYR A 74 8.55 1.85 -1.74
CA TYR A 74 8.45 3.28 -1.99
C TYR A 74 9.49 4.07 -1.21
N TYR A 75 9.98 5.14 -1.83
CA TYR A 75 10.92 6.09 -1.24
C TYR A 75 10.24 7.46 -1.16
N LEU A 76 10.15 7.99 0.06
CA LEU A 76 9.62 9.31 0.42
C LEU A 76 10.73 10.31 0.76
#